data_AF-A0A849SLV7-F1
#
_entry.id   AF-A0A849SLV7-F1
#
_cell.length_a   1.000
_cell.length_b   1.000
_cell.length_c   1.000
_cell.angle_alpha   90.00
_cell.angle_beta   90.00
_cell.angle_gamma   90.00
#
_symmetry.space_group_name_H-M   'P 1'
#
loop_
_entity.id
_entity.type
_entity.pdbx_description
1 polymer ?
#
loop_
_entity_poly.entity_id
_entity_poly.type
_entity_poly.pdbx_seq_one_letter_code
_entity_poly.pdbx_strand_id
1 'polypeptide(L)' 'MNHLTLRGLRRFGVVAALFALVMLGTGCAAVQQYERERLADRIMTFDGDAKHASRRTKSLDAREGSTGGNGGAGGGCACN' A
#
# COMPACT_ATOMS: atom_id res chain seq x y z
N MET A 1 -30.99 17.47 35.43
CA MET A 1 -30.77 17.30 33.97
C MET A 1 -29.30 16.94 33.78
N ASN A 2 -28.89 16.11 32.80
CA ASN A 2 -27.49 15.88 32.33
C ASN A 2 -26.85 14.49 32.57
N HIS A 3 -27.36 13.58 33.42
CA HIS A 3 -26.72 12.26 33.61
C HIS A 3 -26.99 11.28 32.45
N LEU A 4 -28.14 11.44 31.76
CA LEU A 4 -28.52 10.57 30.63
C LEU A 4 -27.76 10.90 29.34
N THR A 5 -27.41 12.18 29.12
CA THR A 5 -26.65 12.63 27.94
C THR A 5 -25.18 12.18 28.00
N LEU A 6 -24.56 12.24 29.18
CA LEU A 6 -23.20 11.73 29.43
C LEU A 6 -23.09 10.20 29.21
N ARG A 7 -24.12 9.43 29.61
CA ARG A 7 -24.20 7.99 29.34
C ARG A 7 -24.40 7.68 27.86
N GLY A 8 -25.18 8.51 27.14
CA GLY A 8 -25.36 8.40 25.69
C GLY A 8 -24.07 8.66 24.92
N LEU A 9 -23.34 9.72 25.28
CA LEU A 9 -22.07 10.08 24.65
C LEU A 9 -20.98 9.02 24.91
N ARG A 10 -20.94 8.46 26.12
CA ARG A 10 -20.00 7.37 26.47
C ARG A 10 -20.32 6.07 25.72
N ARG A 11 -21.60 5.76 25.50
CA ARG A 11 -22.04 4.61 24.68
C ARG A 11 -21.69 4.81 23.20
N PHE A 12 -21.89 6.01 22.66
CA PHE A 12 -21.49 6.35 21.29
C PHE A 12 -19.98 6.22 21.09
N GLY A 13 -19.17 6.71 22.04
CA GLY A 13 -17.71 6.57 21.98
C GLY A 13 -17.23 5.11 21.96
N VAL A 14 -17.86 4.23 22.78
CA VAL A 14 -17.53 2.80 22.80
C VAL A 14 -17.89 2.12 21.48
N VAL A 15 -19.07 2.41 20.91
CA VAL A 15 -19.49 1.85 19.61
C VAL A 15 -18.56 2.31 18.48
N ALA A 16 -18.19 3.59 18.45
CA ALA A 16 -17.27 4.13 17.45
C ALA A 16 -15.86 3.50 17.55
N ALA A 17 -15.35 3.30 18.78
CA ALA A 17 -14.06 2.65 19.00
C ALA A 17 -14.06 1.18 18.57
N LEU A 18 -15.14 0.44 18.84
CA LEU A 18 -15.30 -0.95 18.38
C LEU A 18 -15.38 -1.02 16.85
N PHE A 19 -16.12 -0.10 16.23
CA PHE A 19 -16.21 -0.05 14.77
C PHE A 19 -14.85 0.26 14.13
N ALA A 20 -14.11 1.22 14.68
CA ALA A 20 -12.76 1.53 14.23
C ALA A 20 -11.84 0.31 14.32
N LEU A 21 -11.85 -0.41 15.46
CA LEU A 21 -11.05 -1.61 15.69
C LEU A 21 -11.30 -2.71 14.63
N VAL A 22 -12.56 -2.94 14.25
CA VAL A 22 -12.93 -3.92 13.21
C VAL A 22 -12.39 -3.49 11.84
N MET A 23 -12.46 -2.20 11.51
CA MET A 23 -11.98 -1.70 10.21
C MET A 23 -10.48 -1.92 10.00
N LEU A 24 -9.64 -1.81 11.04
CA LEU A 24 -8.20 -2.06 10.94
C LEU A 24 -7.85 -3.50 10.52
N GLY A 25 -8.75 -4.47 10.73
CA GLY A 25 -8.51 -5.89 10.41
C GLY A 25 -8.86 -6.30 8.98
N THR A 26 -9.58 -5.47 8.22
CA THR A 26 -10.18 -5.87 6.92
C THR A 26 -9.24 -5.76 5.72
N GLY A 27 -8.04 -5.20 5.89
CA GLY A 27 -7.08 -4.99 4.78
C GLY A 27 -6.11 -6.15 4.51
N CYS A 28 -6.01 -7.13 5.42
CA CYS A 28 -5.01 -8.20 5.30
C CYS A 28 -5.69 -9.53 4.93
N ALA A 29 -5.92 -9.75 3.64
CA ALA A 29 -6.40 -11.04 3.14
C ALA A 29 -5.21 -11.97 2.88
N ALA A 30 -5.14 -13.09 3.63
CA ALA A 30 -4.19 -14.16 3.39
C ALA A 30 -4.63 -15.00 2.19
N VAL A 31 -4.37 -14.46 0.99
CA VAL A 31 -4.69 -15.06 -0.31
C VAL A 31 -3.58 -16.04 -0.73
N GLN A 32 -3.95 -17.22 -1.23
CA GLN A 32 -2.98 -18.24 -1.65
C GLN A 32 -2.20 -17.75 -2.88
N GLN A 33 -0.95 -18.18 -3.04
CA GLN A 33 -0.06 -17.62 -4.08
C GLN A 33 -0.63 -17.77 -5.50
N TYR A 34 -1.32 -18.89 -5.79
CA TYR A 34 -1.95 -19.12 -7.10
C TYR A 34 -3.15 -18.19 -7.37
N GLU A 35 -3.79 -17.64 -6.33
CA GLU A 35 -4.87 -16.67 -6.49
C GLU A 35 -4.34 -15.27 -6.85
N ARG A 36 -3.02 -15.04 -6.70
CA ARG A 36 -2.33 -13.79 -7.06
C ARG A 36 -1.81 -13.77 -8.49
N GLU A 37 -2.01 -14.83 -9.28
CA GLU A 37 -1.48 -14.96 -10.64
C GLU A 37 -1.86 -13.78 -11.54
N ARG A 38 -3.07 -13.23 -11.39
CA ARG A 38 -3.51 -12.05 -12.15
C ARG A 38 -2.74 -10.77 -11.83
N LEU A 39 -2.13 -10.65 -10.65
CA LEU A 39 -1.36 -9.48 -10.21
C LEU A 39 0.15 -9.64 -10.43
N ALA A 40 0.61 -10.87 -10.69
CA ALA A 40 2.01 -11.19 -10.89
C ALA A 40 2.33 -11.60 -12.34
N ASP A 41 1.47 -11.21 -13.29
CA ASP A 41 1.69 -11.50 -14.70
C ASP A 41 3.01 -10.85 -15.17
N ARG A 42 3.85 -11.63 -15.85
CA ARG A 42 5.13 -11.18 -16.37
C ARG A 42 4.97 -9.98 -17.31
N ILE A 43 3.83 -9.84 -18.00
CA ILE A 43 3.57 -8.68 -18.86
C ILE A 43 3.54 -7.35 -18.09
N MET A 44 3.28 -7.39 -16.78
CA MET A 44 3.25 -6.22 -15.89
C MET A 44 4.64 -5.88 -15.33
N THR A 45 5.68 -6.60 -15.75
CA THR A 45 7.07 -6.27 -15.40
C THR A 45 7.47 -4.93 -16.02
N PHE A 46 7.82 -3.97 -15.18
CA PHE A 46 8.19 -2.61 -15.61
C PHE A 46 9.36 -2.58 -16.60
N ASP A 47 10.35 -3.46 -16.43
CA ASP A 47 11.50 -3.54 -17.33
C ASP A 47 11.97 -4.99 -17.50
N GLY A 48 11.94 -5.49 -18.74
CA GLY A 48 12.44 -6.83 -19.08
C GLY A 48 13.97 -6.92 -19.15
N ASP A 49 14.67 -5.79 -19.25
CA ASP A 49 16.14 -5.72 -19.29
C ASP A 49 16.65 -4.57 -18.41
N ALA A 50 17.24 -4.94 -17.29
CA ALA A 50 17.78 -4.02 -16.28
C ALA A 50 18.89 -3.09 -16.82
N LYS A 51 19.69 -3.54 -17.81
CA LYS A 51 20.77 -2.72 -18.38
C LYS A 51 20.20 -1.61 -19.25
N HIS A 52 19.16 -1.91 -20.03
CA HIS A 52 18.48 -0.92 -20.85
C HIS A 52 17.68 0.07 -20.01
N ALA A 53 17.00 -0.41 -18.97
CA ALA A 53 16.27 0.40 -18.00
C ALA A 53 17.19 1.44 -17.32
N SER A 54 18.31 0.97 -16.74
CA SER A 54 19.27 1.83 -16.05
C SER A 54 19.81 2.96 -16.93
N ARG A 55 20.12 2.67 -18.20
CA ARG A 55 20.57 3.70 -19.16
C ARG A 55 19.49 4.72 -19.46
N ARG A 56 18.24 4.28 -19.64
CA ARG A 56 17.10 5.16 -19.88
C ARG A 56 16.85 6.08 -18.67
N THR A 57 16.79 5.52 -17.47
CA THR A 57 16.63 6.29 -16.22
C THR A 57 17.72 7.33 -16.07
N LYS A 58 19.00 6.97 -16.26
CA LYS A 58 20.12 7.93 -16.23
C LYS A 58 19.91 9.11 -17.19
N SER A 59 19.40 8.85 -18.39
CA SER A 59 19.13 9.89 -19.38
C SER A 59 17.96 10.80 -19.01
N LEU A 60 16.92 10.25 -18.37
CA LEU A 60 15.77 11.00 -17.88
C LEU A 60 16.15 11.83 -16.66
N ASP A 61 16.83 11.23 -15.68
CA ASP A 61 17.33 11.91 -14.48
C ASP A 61 18.19 13.12 -14.81
N ALA A 62 19.06 12.99 -15.83
CA ALA A 62 19.93 14.08 -16.29
C ALA A 62 19.17 15.20 -17.01
N ARG A 63 18.08 14.88 -17.70
CA ARG A 63 17.27 15.86 -18.46
C ARG A 63 16.25 16.57 -17.58
N GLU A 64 15.73 15.87 -16.59
CA GLU A 64 14.62 16.33 -15.75
C GLU A 64 15.11 16.81 -14.38
N GLY A 65 16.39 16.60 -14.04
CA GLY A 65 16.93 16.92 -12.72
C GLY A 65 16.32 16.06 -11.61
N SER A 66 15.72 14.92 -11.95
CA SER A 66 14.92 14.06 -11.09
C SER A 66 15.73 12.95 -10.40
N THR A 67 17.04 13.14 -10.26
CA THR A 67 17.95 12.16 -9.65
C THR A 67 17.44 11.72 -8.27
N GLY A 68 17.23 10.42 -8.09
CA GLY A 68 16.69 9.85 -6.84
C GLY A 68 15.17 9.86 -6.72
N GLY A 69 14.44 10.47 -7.67
CA GLY A 69 12.98 10.38 -7.77
C GLY A 69 12.50 9.14 -8.53
N ASN A 70 13.38 8.52 -9.32
CA ASN A 70 13.07 7.33 -10.09
C ASN A 70 13.24 6.08 -9.21
N GLY A 71 12.13 5.60 -8.64
CA GLY A 71 12.12 4.45 -7.72
C GLY A 71 11.28 4.72 -6.47
N GLY A 72 9.98 4.96 -6.65
CA GLY A 72 9.03 4.70 -5.58
C GLY A 72 9.05 3.20 -5.32
N ALA A 73 9.40 2.78 -4.12
CA ALA A 73 9.50 1.38 -3.72
C ALA A 73 8.31 0.58 -4.28
N GLY A 74 8.55 -0.18 -5.35
CA GLY A 74 7.64 -1.21 -5.77
C GLY A 74 7.44 -2.11 -4.57
N GLY A 75 6.20 -2.23 -4.10
CA GLY A 75 5.86 -2.95 -2.89
C GLY A 75 6.40 -4.38 -2.93
N GLY A 76 7.38 -4.66 -2.08
CA GLY A 76 7.91 -5.98 -1.86
C GLY A 76 8.93 -5.97 -0.73
N CYS A 77 8.66 -6.71 0.35
CA CYS A 77 9.74 -7.16 1.22
C CYS A 77 10.64 -8.07 0.35
N ALA A 78 11.83 -7.58 0.04
CA ALA A 78 12.86 -8.27 -0.73
C ALA A 78 13.45 -9.43 0.08
N CYS A 79 12.69 -10.50 0.27
CA CYS A 79 13.21 -11.77 0.76
C CYS A 79 13.36 -12.71 -0.45
N ASN A 80 14.59 -12.86 -0.92
CA ASN A 80 15.12 -14.14 -1.39
C ASN A 80 16.26 -14.52 -0.44
#